data_AF-W2SMS8-F1
#
_entry.id   AF-W2SMS8-F1
#
_cell.length_a   1.000
_cell.length_b   1.000
_cell.length_c   1.000
_cell.angle_alpha   90.00
_cell.angle_beta   90.00
_cell.angle_gamma   90.00
#
_symmetry.space_group_name_H-M   'P 1'
#
loop_
_entity.id
_entity.type
_entity.pdbx_description
1 polymer ?
#
loop_
_entity_poly.entity_id
_entity_poly.type
_entity_poly.pdbx_seq_one_letter_code
_entity_poly.pdbx_strand_id
1 'polypeptide(L)'
;MRRCGPTPALTIFVAYAPTSSYEKEEVGAFYMDLEKYYREDHAFYKVIVGDFNAKVGKKTPEGLRIETHGLQWNEQGERLSEFIITTKTTHGNSQFQKPSSLRWT
;
A
#
# COMPACT_ATOMS: atom_id res chain seq x y z
N MET A 1 -14.69 -36.88 -16.02
CA MET A 1 -14.19 -35.54 -16.42
C MET A 1 -13.62 -34.85 -15.18
N ARG A 2 -12.33 -34.51 -15.16
CA ARG A 2 -11.75 -33.68 -14.09
C ARG A 2 -12.18 -32.24 -14.35
N ARG A 3 -13.00 -31.64 -13.46
CA ARG A 3 -13.23 -30.19 -13.49
C ARG A 3 -11.91 -29.53 -13.10
N CYS A 4 -11.25 -28.89 -14.06
CA CYS A 4 -10.12 -28.03 -13.74
C CYS A 4 -10.68 -26.84 -12.95
N GLY A 5 -10.12 -26.55 -11.78
CA GLY A 5 -10.50 -25.35 -11.01
C GLY A 5 -10.21 -24.08 -11.82
N PRO A 6 -10.80 -22.93 -11.45
CA PRO A 6 -10.47 -21.67 -12.10
C PRO A 6 -8.96 -21.42 -12.00
N THR A 7 -8.34 -21.05 -13.13
CA THR A 7 -6.92 -20.69 -13.19
C THR A 7 -6.68 -19.47 -12.31
N PRO A 8 -5.72 -19.51 -11.36
CA PRO A 8 -5.40 -18.34 -10.56
C PRO A 8 -4.98 -17.17 -11.45
N ALA A 9 -5.69 -16.05 -11.33
CA ALA A 9 -5.34 -14.81 -12.01
C ALA A 9 -4.57 -13.88 -11.08
N LEU A 10 -3.73 -13.01 -11.67
CA LEU A 10 -3.00 -11.93 -11.01
C LEU A 10 -3.46 -10.59 -11.60
N THR A 11 -3.90 -9.67 -10.74
CA THR A 11 -4.14 -8.27 -11.11
C THR A 11 -3.04 -7.39 -10.52
N ILE A 12 -2.51 -6.47 -11.34
CA ILE A 12 -1.54 -5.46 -10.93
C ILE A 12 -2.19 -4.09 -11.06
N PHE A 13 -2.32 -3.39 -9.94
CA PHE A 13 -2.73 -1.99 -9.90
C PHE A 13 -1.48 -1.13 -9.91
N VAL A 14 -1.42 -0.20 -10.87
CA VAL A 14 -0.35 0.81 -10.93
C VAL A 14 -0.96 2.14 -10.53
N ALA A 15 -0.41 2.75 -9.48
CA ALA A 15 -0.94 3.99 -8.93
C ALA A 15 0.15 5.05 -8.78
N TYR A 16 -0.25 6.31 -8.86
CA TYR A 16 0.56 7.46 -8.47
C TYR A 16 -0.29 8.31 -7.54
N ALA A 17 0.07 8.38 -6.26
CA ALA A 17 -0.72 9.11 -5.28
C ALA A 17 -0.50 10.62 -5.43
N PRO A 18 -1.49 11.47 -5.13
CA PRO A 18 -1.31 12.91 -5.10
C PRO A 18 -0.17 13.33 -4.15
N THR A 19 0.53 14.40 -4.50
CA THR A 19 1.54 15.01 -3.64
C THR A 19 0.89 15.74 -2.46
N SER A 20 1.66 16.11 -1.44
CA SER A 20 1.17 16.87 -0.28
C SER A 20 0.70 18.30 -0.60
N SER A 21 0.72 18.71 -1.86
CA SER A 21 0.23 20.00 -2.34
C SER A 21 -1.26 19.99 -2.71
N TYR A 22 -1.88 18.81 -2.78
CA TYR A 22 -3.31 18.65 -3.06
C TYR A 22 -4.13 18.70 -1.77
N GLU A 23 -5.43 18.99 -1.90
CA GLU A 23 -6.34 19.08 -0.76
C GLU A 23 -6.56 17.70 -0.12
N LYS A 24 -6.87 17.67 1.18
CA LYS A 24 -7.02 16.41 1.92
C LYS A 24 -8.15 15.55 1.37
N GLU A 25 -9.18 16.18 0.83
CA GLU A 25 -10.33 15.55 0.20
C GLU A 25 -9.92 14.82 -1.09
N GLU A 26 -9.05 15.42 -1.90
CA GLU A 26 -8.54 14.80 -3.14
C GLU A 26 -7.65 13.59 -2.83
N VAL A 27 -6.76 13.74 -1.83
CA VAL A 27 -5.95 12.64 -1.32
C VAL A 27 -6.84 11.52 -0.77
N GLY A 28 -7.89 11.87 -0.02
CA GLY A 28 -8.86 10.91 0.51
C GLY A 28 -9.61 10.16 -0.58
N ALA A 29 -10.11 10.89 -1.59
CA ALA A 29 -10.80 10.32 -2.74
C ALA A 29 -9.92 9.31 -3.50
N PHE A 30 -8.63 9.62 -3.69
CA PHE A 30 -7.68 8.70 -4.31
C PHE A 30 -7.61 7.34 -3.59
N TYR A 31 -7.47 7.34 -2.26
CA TYR A 31 -7.39 6.08 -1.50
C TYR A 31 -8.74 5.34 -1.47
N MET A 32 -9.86 6.07 -1.40
CA MET A 32 -11.20 5.48 -1.46
C MET A 32 -11.46 4.78 -2.80
N ASP A 33 -11.11 5.42 -3.92
CA ASP A 33 -11.25 4.85 -5.26
C ASP A 33 -10.34 3.64 -5.44
N LEU A 34 -9.07 3.74 -5.02
CA LEU A 34 -8.13 2.63 -5.08
C LEU A 34 -8.60 1.42 -4.25
N GLU A 35 -9.14 1.67 -3.05
CA GLU A 35 -9.70 0.62 -2.18
C GLU A 35 -10.90 -0.05 -2.85
N LYS A 36 -11.79 0.73 -3.46
CA LYS A 36 -12.93 0.23 -4.23
C LYS A 36 -12.47 -0.70 -5.35
N TYR A 37 -11.56 -0.25 -6.21
CA TYR A 37 -11.04 -1.07 -7.32
C TYR A 37 -10.35 -2.35 -6.82
N TYR A 38 -9.56 -2.25 -5.75
CA TYR A 38 -8.91 -3.42 -5.14
C TYR A 38 -9.91 -4.46 -4.63
N ARG A 39 -11.03 -4.02 -4.05
CA ARG A 39 -12.09 -4.90 -3.53
C ARG A 39 -12.98 -5.50 -4.62
N GLU A 40 -13.29 -4.72 -5.65
CA GLU A 40 -14.14 -5.15 -6.78
C GLU A 40 -13.45 -6.18 -7.66
N ASP A 41 -12.12 -6.13 -7.78
CA ASP A 41 -11.36 -7.12 -8.54
C ASP A 41 -11.50 -8.53 -7.95
N HIS A 42 -11.55 -9.53 -8.83
CA HIS A 42 -11.78 -10.94 -8.46
C HIS A 42 -10.56 -11.84 -8.69
N ALA A 43 -9.39 -11.26 -9.01
CA ALA A 43 -8.17 -12.04 -9.16
C ALA A 43 -7.73 -12.64 -7.83
N PHE A 44 -7.09 -13.80 -7.91
CA PHE A 44 -6.62 -14.54 -6.75
C PHE A 44 -5.43 -13.82 -6.09
N TYR A 45 -4.51 -13.32 -6.92
CA TYR A 45 -3.40 -12.49 -6.48
C TYR A 45 -3.63 -11.05 -6.91
N LYS A 46 -3.34 -10.11 -6.00
CA LYS A 46 -3.48 -8.68 -6.25
C LYS A 46 -2.23 -7.98 -5.74
N VAL A 47 -1.65 -7.13 -6.58
CA VAL A 47 -0.46 -6.35 -6.22
C VAL A 47 -0.72 -4.90 -6.57
N ILE A 48 -0.38 -4.01 -5.65
CA ILE A 48 -0.42 -2.58 -5.87
C ILE A 48 1.02 -2.08 -5.90
N VAL A 49 1.41 -1.44 -6.99
CA VAL A 49 2.74 -0.83 -7.16
C VAL A 49 2.58 0.61 -7.58
N GLY A 50 3.52 1.46 -7.18
CA GLY A 50 3.40 2.88 -7.46
C GLY A 50 4.25 3.73 -6.56
N ASP A 51 4.29 5.01 -6.91
CA ASP A 51 4.78 6.05 -6.01
C ASP A 51 3.60 6.64 -5.25
N PHE A 52 3.60 6.43 -3.93
CA PHE A 52 2.54 6.89 -3.04
C PHE A 52 2.86 8.25 -2.40
N ASN A 53 4.00 8.87 -2.74
CA ASN A 53 4.46 10.12 -2.09
C ASN A 53 4.47 10.03 -0.55
N ALA A 54 4.57 8.81 -0.03
CA ALA A 54 4.42 8.47 1.37
C ALA A 54 5.75 8.03 1.97
N LYS A 55 6.03 8.50 3.19
CA LYS A 55 7.17 8.06 3.98
C LYS A 55 6.65 7.25 5.16
N VAL A 56 6.97 5.96 5.14
CA VAL A 56 6.51 4.97 6.11
C VAL A 56 7.71 4.37 6.81
N GLY A 57 8.06 4.95 7.96
CA GLY A 57 9.15 4.49 8.81
C GLY A 57 8.74 4.16 10.23
N LYS A 58 9.66 4.38 11.18
CA LYS A 58 9.49 3.91 12.57
C LYS A 58 8.38 4.68 13.30
N LYS A 59 7.24 4.05 13.54
CA LYS A 59 6.19 4.50 14.48
C LYS A 59 6.11 3.54 15.68
N THR A 60 6.04 4.08 16.90
CA THR A 60 5.85 3.36 18.18
C THR A 60 4.40 2.86 18.34
N PRO A 61 4.12 1.92 19.27
CA PRO A 61 3.39 0.70 18.95
C PRO A 61 1.86 0.86 19.02
N GLU A 62 1.19 0.67 17.89
CA GLU A 62 -0.14 0.05 17.83
C GLU A 62 -0.34 -0.54 16.42
N GLY A 63 -0.26 -1.86 16.30
CA GLY A 63 -0.92 -2.64 15.25
C GLY A 63 -0.40 -2.58 13.80
N LEU A 64 0.60 -1.75 13.48
CA LEU A 64 1.05 -1.61 12.10
C LEU A 64 2.05 -2.68 11.66
N ARG A 65 1.76 -3.39 10.56
CA ARG A 65 2.68 -4.33 9.85
C ARG A 65 3.80 -3.60 9.09
N ILE A 66 4.17 -2.39 9.50
CA ILE A 66 5.24 -1.60 8.90
C ILE A 66 6.42 -1.67 9.86
N GLU A 67 7.48 -2.35 9.45
CA GLU A 67 8.68 -2.47 10.26
C GLU A 67 9.38 -1.13 10.42
N THR A 68 10.07 -1.03 11.56
CA THR A 68 10.67 0.15 12.19
C THR A 68 11.88 0.74 11.45
N HIS A 69 11.98 0.50 10.14
CA HIS A 69 13.19 0.73 9.35
C HIS A 69 13.07 1.85 8.29
N GLY A 70 11.92 2.49 8.07
CA GLY A 70 11.81 3.60 7.10
C GLY A 70 12.23 4.98 7.63
N LEU A 71 12.14 6.00 6.77
CA LEU A 71 12.48 7.41 7.05
C LEU A 71 11.45 8.10 7.98
N GLN A 72 11.61 9.41 8.25
CA GLN A 72 10.62 10.16 9.04
C GLN A 72 9.21 10.01 8.46
N TRP A 73 8.27 9.59 9.31
CA TRP A 73 6.85 9.42 9.00
C TRP A 73 6.22 10.76 8.56
N ASN A 74 5.51 10.76 7.42
CA ASN A 74 4.73 11.92 6.96
C ASN A 74 3.22 11.64 6.98
N GLU A 75 2.39 12.68 6.80
CA GLU A 75 0.92 12.53 6.79
C GLU A 75 0.42 11.54 5.72
N GLN A 76 1.09 11.50 4.56
CA GLN A 76 0.80 10.52 3.52
C GLN A 76 1.14 9.08 3.94
N GLY A 77 2.16 8.91 4.79
CA GLY A 77 2.49 7.63 5.41
C GLY A 77 1.36 7.11 6.30
N GLU A 78 0.66 8.00 7.00
CA GLU A 78 -0.54 7.64 7.76
C GLU A 78 -1.64 7.10 6.85
N ARG A 79 -1.97 7.82 5.79
CA ARG A 79 -3.01 7.40 4.83
C ARG A 79 -2.67 6.08 4.15
N LEU A 80 -1.42 5.90 3.73
CA LEU A 80 -0.97 4.64 3.17
C LEU A 80 -1.09 3.50 4.19
N SER A 81 -0.80 3.77 5.46
CA SER A 81 -0.93 2.76 6.52
C SER A 81 -2.37 2.36 6.81
N GLU A 82 -3.29 3.32 6.87
CA GLU A 82 -4.74 3.07 7.01
C GLU A 82 -5.25 2.23 5.84
N PHE A 83 -4.83 2.57 4.62
CA PHE A 83 -5.16 1.82 3.41
C PHE A 83 -4.66 0.37 3.47
N ILE A 84 -3.41 0.15 3.88
CA ILE A 84 -2.83 -1.21 4.01
C ILE A 84 -3.61 -2.05 5.03
N ILE A 85 -3.97 -1.47 6.18
CA ILE A 85 -4.78 -2.14 7.20
C ILE A 85 -6.16 -2.50 6.63
N THR A 86 -6.84 -1.53 6.03
CA THR A 86 -8.23 -1.65 5.54
C THR A 86 -8.35 -2.65 4.39
N THR A 87 -7.34 -2.73 3.54
CA THR A 87 -7.27 -3.72 2.44
C THR A 87 -6.70 -5.06 2.87
N LYS A 88 -6.23 -5.17 4.13
CA LYS A 88 -5.53 -6.34 4.68
C LYS A 88 -4.33 -6.76 3.83
N THR A 89 -3.67 -5.80 3.21
CA THR A 89 -2.48 -6.02 2.39
C THR A 89 -1.23 -5.97 3.28
N THR A 90 -0.07 -6.24 2.67
CA THR A 90 1.22 -6.14 3.36
C THR A 90 2.14 -5.22 2.57
N HIS A 91 2.82 -4.30 3.25
CA HIS A 91 3.84 -3.46 2.64
C HIS A 91 5.12 -4.29 2.42
N GLY A 92 5.30 -4.81 1.20
CA GLY A 92 6.42 -5.71 0.87
C GLY A 92 7.80 -5.10 1.12
N ASN A 93 7.95 -3.79 0.88
CA ASN A 93 9.23 -3.10 1.06
C ASN A 93 9.71 -3.05 2.53
N SER A 94 8.80 -3.11 3.49
CA SER A 94 9.13 -3.14 4.92
C SER A 94 9.46 -4.52 5.45
N GLN A 95 9.29 -5.60 4.69
CA GLN A 95 9.59 -6.96 5.17
C GLN A 95 11.10 -7.25 5.24
N PHE A 96 11.92 -6.42 4.60
CA PHE A 96 13.35 -6.64 4.49
C PHE A 96 14.11 -5.47 5.09
N GLN A 97 15.09 -5.77 5.95
CA GLN A 97 15.99 -4.75 6.45
C GLN A 97 16.86 -4.23 5.29
N LYS A 98 16.74 -2.93 5.00
CA LYS A 98 17.56 -2.26 3.99
C LYS A 98 18.66 -1.41 4.64
N PRO A 99 19.86 -1.34 4.03
CA PRO A 99 20.86 -0.33 4.37
C PRO A 99 20.24 1.07 4.38
N SER A 100 20.74 1.97 5.22
CA SER A 100 20.19 3.32 5.37
C SER A 100 20.09 4.08 4.05
N SER A 101 21.08 3.91 3.17
CA SER A 101 21.14 4.51 1.83
C SER A 101 20.10 3.99 0.84
N LEU A 102 19.45 2.86 1.13
CA LEU A 102 18.48 2.20 0.23
C LEU A 102 17.05 2.21 0.82
N ARG A 103 16.79 3.05 1.82
CA ARG A 103 15.45 3.27 2.37
C ARG A 103 14.78 4.36 1.55
N TRP A 104 13.84 3.96 0.70
CA TRP A 104 13.09 4.84 -0.22
C TRP A 104 11.73 5.28 0.34
N THR A 105 11.41 4.87 1.57
CA THR A 105 10.14 5.14 2.26
C THR A 105 10.40 5.38 3.74
#